data_AF-A0A432U4X5-F1
#
_entry.id   AF-A0A432U4X5-F1
#
_cell.length_a   1.000
_cell.length_b   1.000
_cell.length_c   1.000
_cell.angle_alpha   90.00
_cell.angle_beta   90.00
_cell.angle_gamma   90.00
#
_symmetry.space_group_name_H-M   'P 1'
#
loop_
_entity.id
_entity.type
_entity.pdbx_description
1 polymer ?
#
loop_
_entity_poly.entity_id
_entity_poly.type
_entity_poly.pdbx_seq_one_letter_code
_entity_poly.pdbx_strand_id
1 'polypeptide(L)' 'MSSFENVTVIKAANIYFDGKVTSRVIQFADGSKKTLGIMMPGDYEFGTDDNELMEIQAGEMDVLLPGES' A
#
# COMPACT_ATOMS: atom_id res chain seq x y z
N MET A 1 10.81 -5.51 -14.06
CA MET A 1 10.36 -4.39 -13.22
C MET A 1 9.13 -3.80 -13.89
N SER A 2 8.01 -3.73 -13.19
CA SER A 2 6.79 -3.05 -13.65
C SER A 2 6.86 -1.57 -13.25
N SER A 3 6.26 -0.70 -14.06
CA SER A 3 6.13 0.74 -13.78
C SER A 3 4.69 1.18 -14.01
N PHE A 4 4.30 2.24 -13.29
CA PHE A 4 3.12 3.02 -13.65
C PHE A 4 3.57 4.19 -14.50
N GLU A 5 2.98 4.32 -15.70
CA GLU A 5 3.27 5.40 -16.64
C GLU A 5 2.14 6.43 -16.64
N ASN A 6 2.45 7.69 -16.93
CA ASN A 6 1.48 8.79 -17.05
C ASN A 6 0.60 9.00 -15.81
N VAL A 7 1.18 8.87 -14.61
CA VAL A 7 0.48 9.05 -13.34
C VAL A 7 0.87 10.35 -12.62
N THR A 8 -0.02 10.84 -11.77
CA THR A 8 0.28 11.91 -10.81
C THR A 8 0.60 11.29 -9.45
N VAL A 9 1.78 11.61 -8.91
CA VAL A 9 2.19 11.15 -7.56
C VAL A 9 2.01 12.28 -6.57
N ILE A 10 1.26 12.03 -5.50
CA ILE A 10 1.12 12.97 -4.40
C ILE A 10 2.44 13.05 -3.63
N LYS A 11 2.93 14.29 -3.46
CA LYS A 11 4.27 14.54 -2.89
C LYS A 11 4.36 14.24 -1.39
N ALA A 12 3.28 14.44 -0.64
CA ALA A 12 3.23 14.09 0.77
C ALA A 12 3.18 12.57 0.91
N ALA A 13 4.01 12.02 1.81
CA ALA A 13 3.97 10.61 2.16
C ALA A 13 2.99 10.38 3.30
N ASN A 14 2.35 9.22 3.31
CA ASN A 14 1.69 8.69 4.49
C ASN A 14 2.71 7.85 5.27
N ILE A 15 2.78 8.05 6.59
CA ILE A 15 3.77 7.42 7.46
C ILE A 15 3.03 6.82 8.66
N TYR A 16 3.26 5.53 8.90
CA TYR A 16 2.63 4.77 9.98
C TYR A 16 3.70 3.97 10.74
N PHE A 17 3.32 3.45 11.92
CA PHE A 17 4.13 2.52 12.72
C PHE A 17 5.58 3.00 12.92
N ASP A 18 5.75 4.24 13.38
CA ASP A 18 7.07 4.84 13.62
C ASP A 18 8.00 4.84 12.39
N GLY A 19 7.43 5.08 11.20
CA GLY A 19 8.19 5.13 9.96
C GLY A 19 8.43 3.78 9.29
N LYS A 20 7.98 2.68 9.88
CA LYS A 20 8.18 1.33 9.31
C LYS A 20 7.27 1.02 8.13
N VAL A 21 6.16 1.74 8.00
CA VAL A 21 5.29 1.65 6.83
C VAL A 21 5.14 3.04 6.24
N THR A 22 5.53 3.19 4.97
CA THR A 22 5.44 4.45 4.24
C THR A 22 4.77 4.24 2.90
N SER A 23 3.98 5.20 2.45
CA SER A 23 3.33 5.11 1.15
C SER A 23 3.07 6.47 0.50
N ARG A 24 2.81 6.43 -0.81
CA ARG A 24 2.38 7.58 -1.61
C ARG A 24 1.15 7.23 -2.42
N VAL A 25 0.26 8.20 -2.55
CA VAL A 25 -0.91 8.09 -3.43
C VAL A 25 -0.49 8.35 -4.87
N ILE A 26 -0.89 7.44 -5.75
CA ILE A 26 -0.76 7.51 -7.20
C ILE A 26 -2.16 7.69 -7.78
N GLN A 27 -2.31 8.66 -8.67
CA GLN A 27 -3.57 8.96 -9.37
C GLN A 27 -3.42 8.72 -10.86
N PHE A 28 -4.37 8.00 -11.43
CA PHE A 28 -4.42 7.69 -12.86
C PHE A 28 -5.36 8.65 -13.61
N ALA A 29 -5.21 8.71 -14.92
CA ALA A 29 -6.01 9.60 -15.78
C ALA A 29 -7.51 9.26 -15.77
N ASP A 30 -7.87 8.02 -15.47
CA ASP A 30 -9.26 7.56 -15.31
C ASP A 30 -9.88 7.94 -13.95
N GLY A 31 -9.12 8.63 -13.08
CA GLY A 31 -9.55 9.04 -11.75
C GLY A 31 -9.35 7.97 -10.67
N SER A 32 -8.93 6.76 -11.03
CA SER A 32 -8.59 5.72 -10.06
C SER A 32 -7.35 6.11 -9.25
N LYS A 33 -7.28 5.58 -8.03
CA LYS A 33 -6.18 5.83 -7.10
C LYS A 33 -5.59 4.50 -6.64
N LYS A 34 -4.27 4.47 -6.50
CA LYS A 34 -3.53 3.38 -5.87
C LYS A 34 -2.57 3.94 -4.83
N THR A 35 -2.18 3.10 -3.89
CA THR A 35 -1.16 3.41 -2.90
C THR A 35 0.07 2.56 -3.21
N LEU A 36 1.22 3.21 -3.44
CA LEU A 36 2.50 2.53 -3.57
C LEU A 36 3.30 2.76 -2.29
N GLY A 37 3.63 1.68 -1.60
CA GLY A 37 4.26 1.74 -0.29
C GLY A 37 5.31 0.68 -0.05
N ILE A 38 6.02 0.84 1.06
CA ILE A 38 7.06 -0.05 1.56
C ILE A 38 6.70 -0.37 3.01
N MET A 39 6.78 -1.65 3.35
CA MET A 39 6.63 -2.17 4.71
C MET A 39 7.96 -2.79 5.13
N MET A 40 8.54 -2.30 6.23
CA MET A 40 9.70 -2.93 6.84
C MET A 40 9.27 -4.19 7.62
N PRO A 41 10.18 -5.15 7.87
CA PRO A 41 9.83 -6.34 8.64
C PRO A 41 9.20 -6.01 10.01
N GLY A 42 8.11 -6.69 10.34
CA GLY A 42 7.34 -6.51 11.56
C GLY A 42 5.89 -6.95 11.39
N ASP A 43 5.13 -6.90 12.49
CA ASP A 43 3.71 -7.22 12.53
C ASP A 43 2.89 -5.93 12.54
N TYR A 44 1.88 -5.87 11.68
CA TYR A 44 1.03 -4.69 11.50
C TYR A 44 -0.42 -5.10 11.35
N GLU A 45 -1.32 -4.27 11.86
CA GLU A 45 -2.76 -4.41 11.68
C GLU A 45 -3.28 -3.23 10.85
N PHE A 46 -4.00 -3.54 9.79
CA PHE A 46 -4.63 -2.56 8.92
C PHE A 46 -6.13 -2.80 8.90
N GLY A 47 -6.90 -1.75 9.20
CA GLY A 47 -8.34 -1.71 8.91
C GLY A 47 -8.60 -1.12 7.54
N THR A 48 -9.67 -1.54 6.88
CA THR A 48 -10.10 -0.99 5.60
C THR A 48 -11.53 -0.46 5.70
N ASP A 49 -11.79 0.71 5.12
CA ASP A 49 -13.14 1.29 5.05
C ASP A 49 -13.91 0.78 3.81
N ASP A 50 -13.20 0.34 2.78
CA ASP A 50 -13.74 -0.28 1.55
C ASP A 50 -12.91 -1.54 1.21
N ASN A 51 -13.29 -2.26 0.16
CA ASN A 51 -12.54 -3.41 -0.33
C ASN A 51 -11.19 -2.96 -0.91
N GLU A 52 -10.12 -3.58 -0.42
CA GLU A 52 -8.76 -3.31 -0.87
C GLU A 52 -8.08 -4.57 -1.42
N LEU A 53 -7.34 -4.41 -2.52
CA LEU A 53 -6.45 -5.44 -3.08
C LEU A 53 -5.01 -5.02 -2.84
N MET A 54 -4.29 -5.76 -2.00
CA MET A 54 -2.85 -5.58 -1.79
C MET A 54 -2.07 -6.47 -2.77
N GLU A 55 -1.30 -5.83 -3.66
CA GLU A 55 -0.44 -6.52 -4.63
C GLU A 55 1.02 -6.45 -4.18
N ILE A 56 1.56 -7.54 -3.64
CA ILE A 56 2.95 -7.60 -3.16
C ILE A 56 3.91 -7.62 -4.37
N GLN A 57 4.62 -6.51 -4.58
CA GLN A 57 5.55 -6.35 -5.70
C GLN A 57 6.92 -7.00 -5.46
N ALA A 58 7.36 -7.06 -4.20
CA ALA A 58 8.62 -7.68 -3.79
C ALA A 58 8.58 -8.02 -2.28
N GLY A 59 9.27 -9.10 -1.91
CA GLY A 59 9.27 -9.63 -0.55
C GLY A 59 8.17 -10.65 -0.30
N GLU A 60 7.98 -11.01 0.96
CA GLU A 60 7.00 -11.98 1.42
C GLU A 60 6.41 -11.53 2.76
N MET A 61 5.19 -11.96 3.03
CA MET A 61 4.52 -11.76 4.31
C MET A 61 3.45 -12.82 4.51
N ASP A 62 3.21 -13.15 5.77
CA ASP A 62 2.02 -13.90 6.16
C ASP A 62 0.85 -12.93 6.35
N VAL A 63 -0.34 -13.35 5.92
CA VAL A 63 -1.56 -12.52 6.00
C VAL A 63 -2.62 -13.29 6.75
N LEU A 64 -3.19 -12.65 7.77
CA LEU A 64 -4.36 -13.12 8.49
C LEU A 64 -5.53 -12.18 8.17
N LEU A 65 -6.54 -12.69 7.46
CA LEU A 65 -7.75 -11.93 7.18
C LEU A 65 -8.70 -11.97 8.39
N PRO A 66 -9.54 -10.93 8.57
CA PRO A 66 -10.51 -10.90 9.66
C PRO A 66 -11.40 -12.16 9.67
N GLY A 67 -11.42 -12.87 10.81
CA GLY A 67 -12.25 -14.07 10.99
C GLY A 67 -11.57 -15.40 10.62
N GLU A 68 -10.35 -15.36 10.09
CA GLU A 68 -9.51 -16.54 9.83
C GLU A 68 -8.61 -16.87 11.05
N SER A 69 -8.05 -18.09 11.12
CA SER A 69 -7.16 -18.55 12.21
C SER A 69 -5.99 -19.39 11.73
#